data_AF-A0A450T3W4-F1
#
_entry.id   AF-A0A450T3W4-F1
#
_cell.length_a   1.000
_cell.length_b   1.000
_cell.length_c   1.000
_cell.angle_alpha   90.00
_cell.angle_beta   90.00
_cell.angle_gamma   90.00
#
_symmetry.space_group_name_H-M   'P 1'
#
loop_
_entity.id
_entity.type
_entity.pdbx_description
1 polymer ?
#
loop_
_entity_poly.entity_id
_entity_poly.type
_entity_poly.pdbx_seq_one_letter_code
_entity_poly.pdbx_strand_id
1 'polypeptide(L)'
;MNIARPPKLLDQMREALRSRHYSRRTEQTYCQWVKRYIFFHKVRHPAEMAEPEINAFLTHLARHCLRPTRHAQAWIRRGASVEPT
;
A
#
# COMPACT_ATOMS: atom_id res chain seq x y z
N MET A 1 35.51 -12.52 -5.20
CA MET A 1 34.35 -12.81 -6.07
C MET A 1 33.08 -12.53 -5.26
N ASN A 2 32.42 -11.39 -5.49
CA ASN A 2 31.22 -11.02 -4.75
C ASN A 2 30.05 -11.85 -5.32
N ILE A 3 29.63 -12.88 -4.60
CA ILE A 3 28.49 -13.73 -4.98
C ILE A 3 27.24 -12.87 -4.77
N ALA A 4 26.85 -12.12 -5.82
CA ALA A 4 25.64 -11.33 -5.83
C ALA A 4 24.45 -12.30 -5.75
N ARG A 5 23.97 -12.53 -4.52
CA ARG A 5 22.70 -13.23 -4.28
C ARG A 5 21.64 -12.56 -5.16
N PRO A 6 20.71 -13.32 -5.75
CA PRO A 6 19.64 -12.73 -6.56
C PRO A 6 19.01 -11.59 -5.76
N PRO A 7 18.96 -10.37 -6.32
CA PRO A 7 18.62 -9.19 -5.54
C PRO A 7 17.22 -9.40 -4.98
N LYS A 8 17.09 -9.30 -3.65
CA LYS A 8 15.80 -9.44 -2.99
C LYS A 8 14.86 -8.39 -3.58
N LEU A 9 13.57 -8.67 -3.66
CA LEU A 9 12.56 -7.75 -4.18
C LEU A 9 12.72 -6.31 -3.64
N LEU A 10 13.02 -6.18 -2.34
CA LEU A 10 13.24 -4.89 -1.68
C LEU A 10 14.54 -4.18 -2.12
N ASP A 11 15.57 -4.94 -2.47
CA ASP A 11 16.83 -4.39 -2.99
C ASP A 11 16.63 -3.90 -4.43
N GLN A 12 15.87 -4.64 -5.25
CA GLN A 12 15.47 -4.19 -6.60
C GLN A 12 14.63 -2.90 -6.54
N MET A 13 13.69 -2.81 -5.60
CA MET A 13 12.91 -1.59 -5.38
C MET A 13 13.78 -0.40 -4.97
N ARG A 14 14.75 -0.59 -4.07
CA ARG A 14 15.66 0.49 -3.66
C ARG A 14 16.47 1.00 -4.84
N GLU A 15 16.98 0.11 -5.66
CA GLU A 15 17.74 0.49 -6.86
C GLU A 15 16.87 1.27 -7.85
N ALA A 16 15.64 0.81 -8.10
CA ALA A 16 14.68 1.50 -8.95
C ALA A 16 14.21 2.87 -8.39
N LEU A 17 14.19 3.04 -7.07
CA LEU A 17 13.84 4.31 -6.43
C LEU A 17 15.03 5.30 -6.44
N ARG A 18 16.25 4.79 -6.29
CA ARG A 18 17.50 5.58 -6.39
C ARG A 18 17.76 6.06 -7.81
N SER A 19 17.50 5.22 -8.81
CA SER A 19 17.61 5.62 -10.22
C SER A 19 16.64 6.75 -10.57
N ARG A 20 15.48 6.82 -9.88
CA ARG A 20 14.51 7.91 -9.96
C ARG A 20 14.80 9.10 -9.02
N HIS A 21 15.94 9.08 -8.34
CA HIS A 21 16.43 10.12 -7.44
C HIS A 21 15.46 10.46 -6.29
N TYR A 22 14.69 9.48 -5.85
CA TYR A 22 13.92 9.64 -4.63
C TYR A 22 14.83 9.71 -3.41
N SER A 23 14.40 10.47 -2.40
CA SER A 23 15.13 10.57 -1.13
C SER A 23 15.17 9.22 -0.39
N ARG A 24 16.20 9.02 0.44
CA ARG A 24 16.30 7.85 1.32
C ARG A 24 15.12 7.69 2.27
N ARG A 25 14.48 8.81 2.67
CA ARG A 25 13.29 8.79 3.53
C ARG A 25 12.10 8.19 2.78
N THR A 26 11.88 8.61 1.53
CA THR A 26 10.85 8.03 0.68
C THR A 26 11.12 6.56 0.38
N GLU A 27 12.36 6.17 0.06
CA GLU A 27 12.73 4.75 -0.14
C GLU A 27 12.30 3.87 1.05
N GLN A 28 12.58 4.31 2.28
CA GLN A 28 12.20 3.58 3.49
C GLN A 28 10.69 3.45 3.64
N THR A 29 9.94 4.52 3.39
CA THR A 29 8.48 4.52 3.43
C THR A 29 7.91 3.52 2.42
N TYR A 30 8.34 3.58 1.15
CA TYR A 30 7.88 2.66 0.11
C TYR A 30 8.26 1.19 0.43
N CYS A 31 9.47 0.93 0.93
CA CYS A 31 9.86 -0.40 1.39
C CYS A 31 8.96 -0.90 2.53
N GLN A 32 8.56 -0.02 3.45
CA GLN A 32 7.69 -0.36 4.57
C GLN A 32 6.26 -0.68 4.10
N TRP A 33 5.74 0.08 3.13
CA TRP A 33 4.45 -0.21 2.49
C TRP A 33 4.44 -1.57 1.82
N VAL A 34 5.48 -1.90 1.03
CA VAL A 34 5.57 -3.19 0.34
C VAL A 34 5.74 -4.35 1.31
N LYS A 35 6.50 -4.18 2.40
CA LYS A 35 6.53 -5.18 3.48
C LYS A 35 5.13 -5.44 4.04
N ARG A 36 4.38 -4.39 4.41
CA ARG A 36 3.02 -4.53 4.94
C ARG A 36 2.08 -5.23 3.95
N TYR A 37 2.19 -4.91 2.66
CA TYR A 37 1.43 -5.56 1.60
C TYR A 37 1.71 -7.06 1.51
N ILE A 38 3.00 -7.45 1.48
CA ILE A 38 3.41 -8.86 1.40
C ILE A 38 2.96 -9.63 2.65
N PHE A 39 3.08 -9.04 3.84
CA PHE A 39 2.63 -9.68 5.07
C PHE A 39 1.10 -9.85 5.12
N PHE A 40 0.33 -8.87 4.65
CA PHE A 40 -1.13 -8.95 4.59
C PHE A 40 -1.61 -10.10 3.70
N HIS A 41 -0.91 -10.35 2.58
CA HIS A 41 -1.24 -11.43 1.64
C HIS A 41 -0.50 -12.74 1.91
N LYS A 42 -0.07 -12.98 3.16
CA LYS A 42 0.58 -14.23 3.60
C LYS A 42 1.85 -14.60 2.80
N VAL A 43 2.67 -13.61 2.45
CA VAL A 43 3.95 -13.80 1.76
C VAL A 43 3.80 -14.37 0.33
N ARG A 44 2.70 -14.04 -0.35
CA ARG A 44 2.60 -14.28 -1.80
C ARG A 44 3.51 -13.31 -2.57
N HIS A 45 3.97 -13.74 -3.74
CA HIS A 45 4.82 -12.91 -4.59
C HIS A 45 3.97 -11.82 -5.28
N PRO A 46 4.36 -10.54 -5.24
CA PRO A 46 3.54 -9.46 -5.80
C PRO A 46 3.38 -9.51 -7.32
N ALA A 47 4.19 -10.29 -8.05
CA ALA A 47 3.94 -10.54 -9.48
C ALA A 47 2.71 -11.42 -9.74
N GLU A 48 2.26 -12.20 -8.75
CA GLU A 48 1.06 -13.03 -8.83
C GLU A 48 -0.19 -12.33 -8.28
N MET A 49 -0.03 -11.10 -7.77
CA MET A 49 -1.08 -10.33 -7.14
C MET A 49 -1.23 -9.03 -7.90
N ALA A 50 -2.36 -8.90 -8.57
CA ALA A 50 -2.62 -7.79 -9.47
C ALA A 50 -3.52 -6.77 -8.77
N GLU A 51 -4.30 -6.06 -9.56
CA GLU A 51 -5.22 -5.02 -9.14
C GLU A 51 -6.19 -5.40 -8.00
N PRO A 52 -6.80 -6.61 -7.93
CA PRO A 52 -7.79 -6.91 -6.90
C PRO A 52 -7.16 -7.02 -5.50
N GLU A 53 -5.95 -7.56 -5.37
CA GLU A 53 -5.23 -7.66 -4.10
C GLU A 53 -4.73 -6.29 -3.61
N ILE A 54 -4.38 -5.41 -4.54
CA ILE A 54 -4.03 -4.01 -4.25
C ILE A 54 -5.27 -3.29 -3.68
N ASN A 55 -6.42 -3.41 -4.34
CA ASN A 55 -7.67 -2.81 -3.88
C ASN A 55 -8.12 -3.35 -2.52
N ALA A 56 -7.97 -4.65 -2.27
CA ALA A 56 -8.26 -5.26 -0.97
C ALA A 56 -7.37 -4.68 0.16
N PHE A 57 -6.07 -4.50 -0.11
CA PHE A 57 -5.14 -3.89 0.83
C PHE A 57 -5.45 -2.41 1.09
N LEU A 58 -5.73 -1.62 0.05
CA LEU A 58 -6.14 -0.22 0.18
C LEU A 58 -7.44 -0.07 0.95
N THR A 59 -8.42 -0.96 0.72
CA THR A 59 -9.68 -0.99 1.47
C THR A 59 -9.47 -1.37 2.93
N HIS A 60 -8.53 -2.29 3.22
CA HIS A 60 -8.15 -2.62 4.60
C HIS A 60 -7.50 -1.42 5.31
N LEU A 61 -6.57 -0.72 4.62
CA LEU A 61 -5.97 0.52 5.13
C LEU A 61 -6.99 1.61 5.38
N ALA A 62 -7.94 1.81 4.46
CA ALA A 62 -8.99 2.79 4.62
C ALA A 62 -9.84 2.49 5.87
N ARG A 63 -10.19 1.22 6.11
CA ARG A 63 -10.94 0.81 7.30
C ARG A 63 -10.17 0.97 8.61
N HIS A 64 -8.84 0.83 8.59
CA HIS A 64 -8.03 0.76 9.81
C HIS A 64 -7.25 2.06 10.14
N CYS A 65 -7.00 2.91 9.15
CA CYS A 65 -6.23 4.16 9.30
C CYS A 65 -7.06 5.43 9.12
N LEU A 66 -8.20 5.39 8.42
CA LEU A 66 -9.15 6.49 8.53
C LEU A 66 -9.93 6.26 9.81
N ARG A 67 -9.48 6.91 10.89
CA ARG A 67 -10.39 7.23 11.99
C ARG A 67 -11.59 7.91 11.33
N PRO A 68 -12.81 7.35 11.36
CA PRO A 68 -13.95 8.13 10.98
C PRO A 68 -13.98 9.26 12.02
N THR A 69 -13.59 10.47 11.62
CA THR A 69 -13.88 11.64 12.43
C THR A 69 -15.38 11.64 12.70
N ARG A 70 -15.82 12.19 13.84
CA ARG A 70 -17.25 12.29 14.20
C ARG A 70 -18.15 12.74 13.03
N HIS A 71 -17.59 13.51 12.09
CA HIS A 71 -18.25 13.97 10.87
C HIS A 71 -18.53 12.87 9.81
N ALA A 72 -17.66 11.87 9.66
CA ALA A 72 -17.86 10.75 8.72
C ALA A 72 -18.96 9.79 9.20
N GLN A 73 -19.08 9.58 10.52
CA GLN A 73 -20.20 8.84 11.10
C GLN A 73 -21.52 9.63 11.02
N ALA A 74 -21.45 10.96 11.12
CA ALA A 74 -22.61 11.82 10.89
C ALA A 74 -23.13 11.72 9.45
N TRP A 75 -22.23 11.59 8.46
CA TRP A 75 -22.59 11.35 7.06
C TRP A 75 -23.31 10.01 6.83
N ILE A 76 -22.90 8.92 7.49
CA ILE A 76 -23.55 7.60 7.37
C ILE A 76 -24.88 7.55 8.15
N ARG A 77 -25.03 8.31 9.25
CA ARG A 77 -26.28 8.37 10.03
C ARG A 77 -27.34 9.32 9.47
N ARG A 78 -26.98 10.35 8.68
CA ARG A 78 -27.92 11.39 8.22
C ARG A 78 -28.61 11.13 6.88
N GLY A 79 -28.43 9.96 6.29
CA GLY A 79 -29.24 9.52 5.16
C GLY A 79 -28.61 9.84 3.81
N ALA A 80 -28.43 8.78 3.03
CA ALA A 80 -28.42 8.85 1.59
C ALA A 80 -29.77 9.43 1.11
N SER A 81 -29.86 10.75 1.00
CA SER A 81 -30.79 11.39 0.07
C SER A 81 -30.02 11.67 -1.20
N VAL A 82 -30.05 10.70 -2.11
CA VAL A 82 -29.80 10.94 -3.52
C VAL A 82 -31.12 11.45 -4.08
N GLU A 83 -31.24 12.76 -4.27
CA GLU A 83 -32.28 13.34 -5.12
C GLU A 83 -31.56 13.92 -6.35
N PRO A 84 -31.75 13.34 -7.55
CA PRO A 84 -31.19 13.89 -8.77
C PRO A 84 -32.12 14.99 -9.29
N THR A 85 -31.57 16.19 -9.49
CA THR A 85 -32.10 17.14 -10.49
C THR A 85 -31.05 17.34 -11.56
#